data_AF-A0A7X3YBJ2-F1
#
_entry.id   AF-A0A7X3YBJ2-F1
#
_cell.length_a   1.000
_cell.length_b   1.000
_cell.length_c   1.000
_cell.angle_alpha   90.00
_cell.angle_beta   90.00
_cell.angle_gamma   90.00
#
_symmetry.space_group_name_H-M   'P 1'
#
loop_
_entity.id
_entity.type
_entity.pdbx_description
1 polymer ?
#
loop_
_entity_poly.entity_id
_entity_poly.type
_entity_poly.pdbx_seq_one_letter_code
_entity_poly.pdbx_strand_id
1 'polypeptide(L)'
;MSWVLVAIAAWLGGWAANILLVRRTGRVTRLLVPAVFGVSLLAIWEGLVRGLEVPAVILPAPSVISVAFAGNLPVLWADFVQTVIRSVLP
;
A
#
# COMPACT_ATOMS: atom_id res chain seq x y z
N MET A 1 -19.33 -8.23 -4.82
CA MET A 1 -19.03 -8.13 -6.27
C MET A 1 -18.38 -6.81 -6.70
N SER A 2 -18.90 -5.62 -6.36
CA SER A 2 -18.38 -4.33 -6.88
C SER A 2 -16.90 -4.06 -6.55
N TRP A 3 -16.45 -4.40 -5.34
CA TRP A 3 -15.05 -4.19 -4.93
C TRP A 3 -14.04 -5.03 -5.70
N VAL A 4 -14.42 -6.23 -6.16
CA VAL A 4 -13.55 -7.06 -7.02
C VAL A 4 -13.35 -6.38 -8.38
N LEU A 5 -14.39 -5.76 -8.94
CA LEU A 5 -14.26 -4.98 -10.17
C LEU A 5 -13.33 -3.77 -9.98
N VAL A 6 -13.39 -3.11 -8.83
CA VAL A 6 -12.44 -2.05 -8.47
C VAL A 6 -11.01 -2.58 -8.43
N ALA A 7 -10.78 -3.75 -7.83
CA ALA A 7 -9.45 -4.37 -7.80
C ALA A 7 -8.93 -4.66 -9.22
N ILE A 8 -9.78 -5.24 -10.09
CA ILE A 8 -9.42 -5.53 -11.48
C ILE A 8 -9.13 -4.24 -12.25
N ALA A 9 -9.96 -3.22 -12.10
CA ALA A 9 -9.75 -1.91 -12.74
C ALA A 9 -8.45 -1.24 -12.26
N ALA A 10 -8.16 -1.30 -10.96
CA ALA A 10 -6.91 -0.78 -10.38
C ALA A 10 -5.67 -1.52 -10.90
N TRP A 11 -5.78 -2.84 -11.07
CA TRP A 11 -4.71 -3.65 -11.65
C TRP A 11 -4.43 -3.29 -13.11
N LEU A 12 -5.47 -3.27 -13.96
CA LEU A 12 -5.34 -2.93 -15.37
C LEU A 12 -4.86 -1.48 -15.56
N GLY A 13 -5.43 -0.54 -14.80
CA GLY A 13 -5.05 0.87 -14.83
C GLY A 13 -3.60 1.08 -14.38
N GLY A 14 -3.19 0.44 -13.28
CA GLY A 14 -1.81 0.50 -12.78
C GLY A 14 -0.79 -0.09 -13.73
N TRP A 15 -1.11 -1.24 -14.31
CA TRP A 15 -0.27 -1.91 -15.31
C TRP A 15 -0.08 -1.05 -16.56
N ALA A 16 -1.18 -0.53 -17.13
CA ALA A 16 -1.14 0.35 -18.28
C ALA A 16 -0.37 1.65 -18.00
N ALA A 17 -0.60 2.27 -16.84
CA ALA A 17 0.11 3.47 -16.40
C ALA A 17 1.62 3.23 -16.27
N ASN A 18 2.03 2.08 -15.70
CA ASN A 18 3.44 1.72 -15.60
C ASN A 18 4.10 1.51 -16.98
N ILE A 19 3.43 0.85 -17.93
CA ILE A 19 3.93 0.70 -19.30
C ILE A 19 4.11 2.06 -19.99
N LEU A 20 3.20 3.00 -19.74
CA LEU A 20 3.30 4.35 -20.30
C LEU A 20 4.44 5.15 -19.65
N LEU A 21 4.57 5.05 -18.32
CA LEU A 21 5.56 5.78 -17.54
C LEU A 21 6.98 5.28 -17.79
N VAL A 22 7.21 3.97 -17.95
CA VAL A 22 8.56 3.42 -18.16
C VAL A 22 9.22 3.92 -19.46
N ARG A 23 8.41 4.35 -20.44
CA ARG A 23 8.88 4.94 -21.70
C ARG A 23 9.30 6.40 -21.58
N ARG A 24 9.04 7.05 -20.45
CA ARG A 24 9.36 8.47 -20.20
C ARG A 24 10.67 8.56 -19.41
N THR A 25 11.46 9.58 -19.69
CA THR A 25 12.68 9.91 -18.94
C THR A 25 12.45 11.15 -18.08
N GLY A 26 13.01 11.18 -16.87
CA GLY A 26 12.88 12.32 -15.96
C GLY A 26 12.92 11.93 -14.48
N ARG A 27 13.30 12.89 -13.61
CA ARG A 27 13.34 12.68 -12.16
C ARG A 27 11.96 12.37 -11.57
N VAL A 28 10.92 13.04 -12.07
CA VAL A 28 9.53 12.83 -11.63
C VAL A 28 9.05 11.43 -12.01
N THR A 29 9.29 11.00 -13.25
CA THR A 29 8.92 9.66 -13.73
C THR A 29 9.56 8.55 -12.88
N ARG A 30 10.82 8.72 -12.46
CA ARG A 30 11.52 7.77 -11.59
C ARG A 30 10.82 7.55 -10.24
N LEU A 31 10.10 8.56 -9.73
CA LEU A 31 9.30 8.45 -8.52
C LEU A 31 7.86 7.97 -8.81
N LEU A 32 7.28 8.39 -9.94
CA LEU A 32 5.92 8.02 -10.30
C LEU A 32 5.77 6.53 -10.60
N VAL A 33 6.73 5.90 -11.28
CA VAL A 33 6.68 4.46 -11.58
C VAL A 33 6.50 3.60 -10.31
N PRO A 34 7.37 3.68 -9.28
CA PRO A 34 7.18 2.91 -8.06
C PRO A 34 5.95 3.36 -7.26
N ALA A 35 5.59 4.66 -7.29
CA ALA A 35 4.40 5.15 -6.61
C ALA A 35 3.10 4.57 -7.20
N VAL A 36 2.97 4.57 -8.53
CA VAL A 36 1.81 3.97 -9.23
C VAL A 36 1.71 2.49 -8.90
N PHE A 37 2.84 1.76 -8.95
CA PHE A 37 2.86 0.35 -8.55
C PHE A 37 2.37 0.16 -7.11
N GLY A 38 2.89 0.93 -6.15
CA GLY A 38 2.49 0.84 -4.75
C GLY A 38 1.00 1.16 -4.53
N VAL A 39 0.48 2.22 -5.13
CA VAL A 39 -0.94 2.60 -5.04
C VAL A 39 -1.83 1.52 -5.66
N SER A 40 -1.45 0.99 -6.82
CA SER A 40 -2.20 -0.11 -7.45
C SER A 40 -2.23 -1.35 -6.57
N LEU A 41 -1.12 -1.71 -5.92
CA LEU A 41 -1.07 -2.84 -5.00
C LEU A 41 -2.03 -2.65 -3.81
N LEU A 42 -2.05 -1.46 -3.20
CA LEU A 42 -2.97 -1.15 -2.11
C LEU A 42 -4.44 -1.21 -2.55
N ALA A 43 -4.75 -0.68 -3.73
CA ALA A 43 -6.11 -0.69 -4.27
C ALA A 43 -6.60 -2.11 -4.60
N ILE A 44 -5.73 -2.96 -5.18
CA ILE A 44 -6.04 -4.37 -5.43
C ILE A 44 -6.27 -5.10 -4.10
N TRP A 45 -5.38 -4.92 -3.13
CA TRP A 45 -5.50 -5.53 -1.81
C TRP A 45 -6.82 -5.15 -1.13
N GLU A 46 -7.13 -3.86 -1.06
CA GLU A 46 -8.39 -3.34 -0.51
C GLU A 46 -9.61 -3.97 -1.20
N GLY A 47 -9.64 -3.91 -2.53
CA GLY A 47 -10.77 -4.39 -3.32
C GLY A 47 -10.98 -5.90 -3.21
N LEU A 48 -9.91 -6.68 -3.09
CA LEU A 48 -10.00 -8.13 -2.88
C LEU A 48 -10.46 -8.47 -1.47
N VAL A 49 -9.90 -7.85 -0.43
CA VAL A 49 -10.29 -8.11 0.97
C VAL A 49 -11.77 -7.79 1.18
N ARG A 50 -12.23 -6.64 0.68
CA ARG A 50 -13.66 -6.26 0.78
C ARG A 50 -14.55 -7.03 -0.17
N GLY A 51 -14.07 -7.35 -1.37
CA GLY A 51 -14.86 -7.99 -2.40
C GLY A 51 -15.09 -9.48 -2.17
N LEU A 52 -14.15 -10.15 -1.50
CA LEU A 52 -14.19 -11.56 -1.13
C LEU A 52 -14.56 -11.78 0.34
N GLU A 53 -14.90 -10.71 1.07
CA GLU A 53 -15.28 -10.76 2.49
C GLU A 53 -14.24 -11.49 3.36
N VAL A 54 -12.96 -11.21 3.11
CA VAL A 54 -11.86 -11.85 3.83
C VAL A 54 -11.93 -11.47 5.32
N PRO A 55 -11.90 -12.45 6.24
CA PRO A 55 -11.92 -12.17 7.66
C PRO A 55 -10.74 -11.28 8.09
N ALA A 56 -11.04 -10.21 8.84
CA ALA A 56 -10.03 -9.26 9.30
C ALA A 56 -8.95 -9.87 10.22
N VAL A 57 -9.24 -11.02 10.84
CA VAL A 57 -8.28 -11.78 11.64
C VAL A 57 -7.13 -12.36 10.79
N ILE A 58 -7.39 -12.64 9.50
CA ILE A 58 -6.38 -13.14 8.56
C ILE A 58 -5.68 -11.96 7.90
N LEU A 59 -6.46 -11.05 7.33
CA LEU A 59 -5.93 -9.92 6.58
C LEU A 59 -6.91 -8.74 6.63
N PRO A 60 -6.62 -7.69 7.44
CA PRO A 60 -7.42 -6.49 7.44
C PRO A 60 -7.19 -5.69 6.15
N ALA A 61 -8.19 -4.89 5.78
CA ALA A 61 -8.11 -4.02 4.63
C ALA A 61 -7.09 -2.88 4.89
N PRO A 62 -6.27 -2.47 3.91
CA PRO A 62 -5.23 -1.45 4.11
C PRO A 62 -5.74 -0.11 4.66
N SER A 63 -6.99 0.30 4.38
CA SER A 63 -7.56 1.51 5.02
C SER A 63 -7.83 1.34 6.52
N VAL A 64 -8.14 0.13 6.98
CA VAL A 64 -8.26 -0.15 8.43
C VAL A 64 -6.89 -0.08 9.08
N ILE A 65 -5.87 -0.64 8.42
CA ILE A 65 -4.48 -0.57 8.88
C ILE A 65 -4.02 0.89 8.95
N SER A 66 -4.33 1.73 7.95
CA SER A 66 -3.88 3.13 7.94
C SER A 66 -4.48 3.96 9.07
N VAL A 67 -5.76 3.74 9.41
CA VAL A 67 -6.40 4.38 10.58
C VAL A 67 -5.75 3.94 11.88
N ALA A 68 -5.52 2.63 12.05
CA ALA A 68 -4.86 2.10 13.25
C ALA A 68 -3.41 2.61 13.37
N PHE A 69 -2.67 2.65 12.27
CA PHE A 69 -1.31 3.17 12.20
C PHE A 69 -1.26 4.64 12.60
N ALA A 70 -2.15 5.46 12.03
CA ALA A 70 -2.23 6.88 12.35
C ALA A 70 -2.59 7.13 13.82
N GLY A 71 -3.48 6.31 14.39
CA GLY A 71 -3.85 6.40 15.81
C GLY A 71 -2.74 5.99 16.78
N ASN A 72 -1.78 5.16 16.36
CA ASN A 72 -0.73 4.60 17.20
C ASN A 72 0.69 5.09 16.85
N LEU A 73 0.82 6.13 16.02
CA LEU A 73 2.10 6.74 15.63
C LEU A 73 3.09 6.95 16.79
N PRO A 74 2.69 7.51 17.96
CA PRO A 74 3.61 7.72 19.08
C PRO A 74 4.17 6.41 19.65
N VAL A 75 3.33 5.39 19.77
CA VAL A 75 3.72 4.07 20.30
C VAL A 75 4.64 3.38 19.30
N LEU A 76 4.25 3.32 18.03
CA LEU A 76 5.05 2.72 16.96
C LEU A 76 6.44 3.37 16.85
N TRP A 77 6.51 4.68 17.05
CA TRP A 77 7.79 5.40 17.07
C TRP A 77 8.65 5.02 18.29
N ALA A 78 8.06 4.99 19.49
CA ALA A 78 8.76 4.56 20.69
C ALA A 78 9.31 3.13 20.54
N ASP A 79 8.48 2.22 20.02
CA ASP A 79 8.86 0.84 19.75
C ASP A 79 9.98 0.74 18.72
N PHE A 80 9.93 1.53 17.64
CA PHE A 80 11.00 1.58 16.63
C PHE A 80 12.32 2.08 17.23
N VAL A 81 12.29 3.17 18.02
CA VAL A 81 13.49 3.68 18.70
C VAL A 81 14.05 2.62 19.64
N GLN A 82 13.18 1.95 20.40
CA GLN A 82 13.59 0.94 21.36
C GLN A 82 14.15 -0.33 20.69
N THR A 83 13.53 -0.80 19.62
CA THR A 83 13.87 -2.11 19.02
C THR A 83 14.91 -2.01 17.90
N VAL A 84 14.93 -0.91 17.15
CA VAL A 84 15.83 -0.72 15.99
C VAL A 84 16.99 0.22 16.33
N ILE A 85 16.72 1.38 16.93
CA ILE A 85 17.78 2.37 17.15
C ILE A 85 18.67 1.95 18.32
N ARG A 86 18.08 1.64 19.48
CA ARG A 86 18.83 1.22 20.67
C ARG A 86 19.47 -0.17 20.56
N SER A 87 19.03 -1.01 19.61
CA SER A 87 19.70 -2.30 19.36
C SER A 87 20.99 -2.12 18.55
N VAL A 88 21.08 -1.05 17.76
CA VAL A 88 22.25 -0.74 16.91
C VAL A 88 23.20 0.26 17.57
N LEU A 89 22.69 1.19 18.39
CA LEU A 89 23.48 2.16 19.12
C LEU A 89 23.66 1.72 20.59
N PRO A 90 24.90 1.48 21.07
CA PRO A 90 25.19 1.10 22.45
C PRO A 90 24.92 2.23 23.47
#